data_AF-A0A7S2T7P4-F1
#
_entry.id   AF-A0A7S2T7P4-F1
#
_cell.length_a   1.000
_cell.length_b   1.000
_cell.length_c   1.000
_cell.angle_alpha   90.00
_cell.angle_beta   90.00
_cell.angle_gamma   90.00
#
_symmetry.space_group_name_H-M   'P 1'
#
loop_
_entity.id
_entity.type
_entity.pdbx_description
1 polymer ?
#
loop_
_entity_poly.entity_id
_entity_poly.type
_entity_poly.pdbx_seq_one_letter_code
_entity_poly.pdbx_strand_id
1 'polypeptide(L)'
;NKMEADGDGQVQFEDSFEINEKDPDGKKFDRVSRYICQSDLYDMHLTLDINTEIYPLDVGEHFKLLLTDSIEGEKKDFGQAVWDQTGTQMDDYDYVMHGKIFKIETSLSTDNQQKLYVSFGGLLMLLVGDAKPLEQFKLDTYVYLLLKKTG
;
A
#
# COMPACT_ATOMS: atom_id res chain seq x y z
N ASN A 1 12.37 35.57 -15.14
CA ASN A 1 11.21 34.68 -15.07
C ASN A 1 11.47 33.38 -15.77
N LYS A 2 11.96 32.39 -15.04
CA LYS A 2 11.82 30.98 -15.40
C LYS A 2 11.14 30.37 -14.19
N MET A 3 9.88 29.99 -14.36
CA MET A 3 9.08 29.32 -13.34
C MET A 3 9.82 28.04 -12.96
N GLU A 4 10.17 27.93 -11.69
CA GLU A 4 10.53 26.67 -11.06
C GLU A 4 9.30 25.77 -11.17
N ALA A 5 9.46 24.59 -11.75
CA ALA A 5 8.44 23.57 -11.67
C ALA A 5 8.45 23.10 -10.22
N ASP A 6 7.38 23.39 -9.49
CA ASP A 6 7.12 22.78 -8.19
C ASP A 6 7.16 21.26 -8.37
N GLY A 7 8.19 20.61 -7.80
CA GLY A 7 8.23 19.17 -7.68
C GLY A 7 7.21 18.79 -6.61
N ASP A 8 6.05 18.28 -7.03
CA ASP A 8 5.11 17.64 -6.11
C ASP A 8 5.86 16.48 -5.44
N GLY A 9 5.99 16.53 -4.11
CA GLY A 9 6.77 15.55 -3.36
C GLY A 9 6.18 14.15 -3.50
N GLN A 10 7.02 13.11 -3.37
CA GLN A 10 6.57 11.72 -3.39
C GLN A 10 5.53 11.48 -2.29
N VAL A 11 4.37 10.92 -2.65
CA VAL A 11 3.35 10.52 -1.68
C VAL A 11 3.68 9.11 -1.19
N GLN A 12 3.81 8.95 0.13
CA GLN A 12 4.12 7.64 0.71
C GLN A 12 3.54 7.46 2.12
N PHE A 13 3.06 6.25 2.39
CA PHE A 13 2.68 5.77 3.72
C PHE A 13 3.44 4.47 4.00
N GLU A 14 4.04 4.36 5.17
CA GLU A 14 4.82 3.20 5.59
C GLU A 14 4.41 2.78 7.00
N ASP A 15 4.21 1.47 7.20
CA ASP A 15 3.90 0.91 8.51
C ASP A 15 4.24 -0.60 8.57
N SER A 16 4.27 -1.17 9.76
CA SER A 16 4.29 -2.62 9.99
C SER A 16 2.94 -3.09 10.51
N PHE A 17 2.51 -4.26 10.05
CA PHE A 17 1.20 -4.83 10.37
C PHE A 17 1.32 -6.28 10.85
N GLU A 18 0.61 -6.62 11.93
CA GLU A 18 0.33 -7.99 12.37
C GLU A 18 -0.90 -8.53 11.66
N ILE A 19 -0.85 -9.79 11.21
CA ILE A 19 -2.01 -10.48 10.63
C ILE A 19 -2.86 -11.12 11.74
N ASN A 20 -4.05 -10.59 11.95
CA ASN A 20 -4.98 -11.10 12.97
C ASN A 20 -5.89 -12.21 12.45
N GLU A 21 -6.36 -12.07 11.20
CA GLU A 21 -7.30 -13.03 10.61
C GLU A 21 -6.97 -13.29 9.13
N LYS A 22 -7.29 -14.52 8.70
CA LYS A 22 -7.19 -14.98 7.31
C LYS A 22 -8.53 -15.58 6.91
N ASP A 23 -9.10 -15.04 5.83
CA ASP A 23 -10.39 -15.43 5.26
C ASP A 23 -11.55 -15.42 6.28
N PRO A 24 -11.89 -14.26 6.89
CA PRO A 24 -12.90 -14.16 7.95
C PRO A 24 -14.29 -14.65 7.53
N ASP A 25 -14.64 -14.51 6.25
CA ASP A 25 -15.91 -15.00 5.67
C ASP A 25 -15.82 -16.43 5.11
N GLY A 26 -14.74 -17.14 5.46
CA GLY A 26 -14.34 -18.44 4.93
C GLY A 26 -13.64 -18.34 3.56
N LYS A 27 -12.80 -19.33 3.27
CA LYS A 27 -12.01 -19.38 2.02
C LYS A 27 -12.94 -19.39 0.79
N LYS A 28 -12.82 -18.35 -0.05
CA LYS A 28 -13.62 -18.22 -1.30
C LYS A 28 -12.83 -18.55 -2.56
N PHE A 29 -11.52 -18.35 -2.55
CA PHE A 29 -10.65 -18.53 -3.70
C PHE A 29 -9.45 -19.39 -3.30
N ASP A 30 -8.97 -20.23 -4.23
CA ASP A 30 -7.88 -21.14 -3.91
C ASP A 30 -6.54 -20.43 -3.71
N ARG A 31 -6.32 -19.36 -4.48
CA ARG A 31 -5.05 -18.64 -4.63
C ARG A 31 -5.07 -17.24 -4.01
N VAL A 32 -6.23 -16.76 -3.58
CA VAL A 32 -6.37 -15.43 -2.97
C VAL A 32 -6.96 -15.61 -1.59
N SER A 33 -6.33 -14.99 -0.60
CA SER A 33 -6.90 -14.86 0.74
C SER A 33 -7.06 -13.40 1.09
N ARG A 34 -8.08 -13.13 1.91
CA ARG A 34 -8.32 -11.82 2.53
C ARG A 34 -7.74 -11.82 3.93
N TYR A 35 -6.85 -10.87 4.20
CA TYR A 35 -6.24 -10.69 5.50
C TYR A 35 -6.84 -9.49 6.22
N ILE A 36 -7.05 -9.63 7.54
CA ILE A 36 -7.35 -8.52 8.45
C ILE A 36 -6.12 -8.30 9.31
N CYS A 37 -5.57 -7.10 9.26
CA CYS A 37 -4.31 -6.76 9.89
C CYS A 37 -4.44 -5.51 10.78
N GLN A 38 -3.64 -5.47 11.84
CA GLN A 38 -3.53 -4.35 12.76
C GLN A 38 -2.13 -3.73 12.63
N SER A 39 -2.08 -2.40 12.61
CA SER A 39 -0.82 -1.66 12.61
C SER A 39 -0.13 -1.70 13.96
N ASP A 40 1.21 -1.75 13.91
CA ASP A 40 2.09 -1.69 15.07
C ASP A 40 2.33 -0.25 15.57
N LEU A 41 2.22 0.76 14.68
CA LEU A 41 2.68 2.14 14.97
C LEU A 41 1.57 3.19 15.05
N TYR A 42 0.60 3.14 14.15
CA TYR A 42 -0.29 4.27 13.85
C TYR A 42 -1.77 4.00 14.15
N ASP A 43 -2.08 2.88 14.82
CA ASP A 43 -3.47 2.45 15.08
C ASP A 43 -4.33 2.41 13.80
N MET A 44 -3.75 1.79 12.77
CA MET A 44 -4.41 1.55 11.48
C MET A 44 -4.98 0.13 11.41
N HIS A 45 -6.14 0.00 10.79
CA HIS A 45 -6.73 -1.28 10.41
C HIS A 45 -6.63 -1.49 8.90
N LEU A 46 -6.13 -2.65 8.50
CA LEU A 46 -5.92 -3.01 7.11
C LEU A 46 -6.74 -4.26 6.76
N THR A 47 -7.49 -4.19 5.67
CA THR A 47 -8.06 -5.36 4.99
C THR A 47 -7.40 -5.47 3.63
N LEU A 48 -6.81 -6.62 3.30
CA LEU A 48 -6.00 -6.76 2.08
C LEU A 48 -6.16 -8.14 1.43
N ASP A 49 -6.48 -8.15 0.15
CA ASP A 49 -6.49 -9.36 -0.68
C ASP A 49 -5.09 -9.61 -1.26
N ILE A 50 -4.54 -10.81 -1.07
CA ILE A 50 -3.20 -11.20 -1.55
C ILE A 50 -3.26 -12.49 -2.35
N ASN A 51 -2.45 -12.56 -3.42
CA ASN A 51 -2.19 -13.83 -4.10
C ASN A 51 -1.25 -14.71 -3.28
N THR A 52 -1.85 -15.58 -2.48
CA THR A 52 -1.18 -16.54 -1.59
C THR A 52 -0.43 -17.67 -2.29
N GLU A 53 -0.63 -17.88 -3.60
CA GLU A 53 0.16 -18.86 -4.37
C GLU A 53 1.63 -18.45 -4.47
N ILE A 54 1.89 -17.14 -4.53
CA ILE A 54 3.24 -16.57 -4.71
C ILE A 54 3.76 -15.82 -3.49
N TYR A 55 2.86 -15.36 -2.62
CA TYR A 55 3.22 -14.68 -1.37
C TYR A 55 2.38 -15.22 -0.21
N PRO A 56 2.72 -16.41 0.30
CA PRO A 56 1.97 -17.03 1.39
C PRO A 56 2.15 -16.21 2.66
N LEU A 57 1.06 -15.99 3.40
CA LEU A 57 1.07 -15.31 4.70
C LEU A 57 0.20 -16.09 5.69
N ASP A 58 0.57 -16.06 6.98
CA ASP A 58 -0.16 -16.74 8.04
C ASP A 58 -0.50 -15.80 9.21
N VAL A 59 -1.53 -16.17 9.97
CA VAL A 59 -1.96 -15.42 11.16
C VAL A 59 -0.83 -15.39 12.19
N GLY A 60 -0.58 -14.21 12.75
CA GLY A 60 0.51 -13.91 13.66
C GLY A 60 1.84 -13.53 12.99
N GLU A 61 1.95 -13.62 11.65
CA GLU A 61 3.10 -13.04 10.96
C GLU A 61 2.98 -11.52 10.89
N HIS A 62 4.13 -10.83 10.94
CA HIS A 62 4.23 -9.40 10.65
C HIS A 62 4.78 -9.15 9.25
N PHE A 63 4.34 -8.05 8.64
CA PHE A 63 4.95 -7.54 7.41
C PHE A 63 5.03 -6.02 7.43
N LYS A 64 6.04 -5.51 6.74
CA LYS A 64 6.18 -4.10 6.38
C LYS A 64 5.38 -3.81 5.12
N LEU A 65 4.68 -2.69 5.12
CA LEU A 65 3.91 -2.16 4.00
C LEU A 65 4.43 -0.76 3.64
N LEU A 66 4.67 -0.55 2.35
CA LEU A 66 4.84 0.78 1.74
C LEU A 66 3.76 0.98 0.69
N LEU A 67 3.01 2.07 0.81
CA LEU A 67 2.04 2.53 -0.18
C LEU A 67 2.53 3.86 -0.74
N THR A 68 2.80 3.93 -2.04
CA THR A 68 3.39 5.13 -2.67
C THR A 68 2.89 5.36 -4.09
N ASP A 69 2.91 6.59 -4.58
CA ASP A 69 2.59 6.93 -5.97
C ASP A 69 3.78 6.81 -6.93
N SER A 70 4.99 6.60 -6.40
CA SER A 70 6.21 6.45 -7.20
C SER A 70 7.16 5.41 -6.62
N ILE A 71 7.85 4.73 -7.51
CA ILE A 71 8.84 3.66 -7.24
C ILE A 71 10.24 4.07 -7.72
N GLU A 72 10.38 5.30 -8.27
CA GLU A 72 11.67 5.79 -8.76
C GLU A 72 12.66 5.84 -7.58
N GLY A 73 13.74 5.04 -7.66
CA GLY A 73 14.90 5.24 -6.81
C GLY A 73 15.56 6.59 -7.10
N GLU A 74 16.54 7.00 -6.29
CA GLU A 74 17.35 8.18 -6.60
C GLU A 74 17.85 8.10 -8.05
N LYS A 75 17.33 8.99 -8.92
CA LYS A 75 17.60 8.99 -10.35
C LYS A 75 19.11 9.03 -10.59
N LYS A 76 19.71 7.87 -10.90
CA LYS A 76 21.00 7.85 -11.60
C LYS A 76 20.69 8.14 -13.05
N ASP A 77 21.01 9.35 -13.45
CA ASP A 77 20.81 9.96 -14.76
C ASP A 77 21.30 9.03 -15.90
N PHE A 78 20.42 8.19 -16.43
CA PHE A 78 20.66 7.40 -17.63
C PHE A 78 19.52 7.64 -18.61
N GLY A 79 19.78 8.54 -19.56
CA GLY A 79 18.86 8.90 -20.63
C GLY A 79 18.60 7.75 -21.61
N GLN A 80 17.72 6.83 -21.24
CA GLN A 80 16.90 6.01 -22.13
C GLN A 80 15.96 5.17 -21.27
N ALA A 81 14.71 4.98 -21.73
CA ALA A 81 13.73 4.10 -21.10
C ALA A 81 14.17 2.63 -21.20
N VAL A 82 15.12 2.25 -20.35
CA VAL A 82 15.41 0.86 -20.03
C VAL A 82 14.43 0.50 -18.91
N TRP A 83 13.66 -0.58 -19.07
CA TRP A 83 12.87 -1.18 -17.99
C TRP A 83 13.82 -1.88 -17.00
N ASP A 84 14.78 -1.12 -16.47
CA ASP A 84 15.68 -1.56 -15.42
C ASP A 84 15.05 -1.20 -14.08
N GLN A 85 14.59 -2.22 -13.35
CA GLN A 85 13.99 -2.06 -12.03
C GLN A 85 15.03 -2.13 -10.91
N THR A 86 16.32 -2.29 -11.25
CA THR A 86 17.39 -2.34 -10.25
C THR A 86 17.71 -0.94 -9.70
N GLY A 87 18.02 -0.87 -8.41
CA GLY A 87 18.29 0.38 -7.70
C GLY A 87 17.03 1.16 -7.31
N THR A 88 15.88 0.50 -7.24
CA THR A 88 14.59 1.12 -6.85
C THR A 88 14.18 0.70 -5.44
N GLN A 89 13.18 1.39 -4.87
CA GLN A 89 12.59 0.97 -3.59
C GLN A 89 12.02 -0.46 -3.65
N MET A 90 11.79 -1.03 -4.84
CA MET A 90 11.31 -2.41 -4.99
C MET A 90 12.31 -3.47 -4.55
N ASP A 91 13.62 -3.19 -4.64
CA ASP A 91 14.66 -4.16 -4.34
C ASP A 91 14.62 -4.62 -2.86
N ASP A 92 13.99 -3.83 -2.00
CA ASP A 92 13.84 -4.11 -0.58
C ASP A 92 12.57 -4.90 -0.22
N TYR A 93 11.66 -5.17 -1.18
CA TYR A 93 10.35 -5.79 -0.94
C TYR A 93 10.14 -7.05 -1.77
N ASP A 94 9.33 -7.96 -1.24
CA ASP A 94 9.14 -9.32 -1.79
C ASP A 94 7.87 -9.43 -2.65
N TYR A 95 6.92 -8.52 -2.47
CA TYR A 95 5.64 -8.53 -3.17
C TYR A 95 5.20 -7.11 -3.51
N VAL A 96 4.83 -6.90 -4.79
CA VAL A 96 4.44 -5.58 -5.30
C VAL A 96 3.14 -5.67 -6.07
N MET A 97 2.24 -4.71 -5.84
CA MET A 97 1.02 -4.51 -6.62
C MET A 97 0.92 -3.07 -7.10
N HIS A 98 0.32 -2.85 -8.28
CA HIS A 98 0.00 -1.54 -8.81
C HIS A 98 -1.51 -1.42 -9.00
N GLY A 99 -2.12 -0.35 -8.49
CA GLY A 99 -3.57 -0.24 -8.37
C GLY A 99 -4.04 1.19 -8.36
N LYS A 100 -5.35 1.37 -8.26
CA LYS A 100 -6.02 2.68 -8.31
C LYS A 100 -6.82 2.92 -7.04
N ILE A 101 -6.67 4.11 -6.46
CA ILE A 101 -7.55 4.60 -5.40
C ILE A 101 -8.90 4.92 -6.03
N PHE A 102 -9.93 4.14 -5.68
CA PHE A 102 -11.26 4.28 -6.28
C PHE A 102 -12.30 4.87 -5.33
N LYS A 103 -11.97 4.96 -4.03
CA LYS A 103 -12.85 5.57 -3.03
C LYS A 103 -12.05 6.08 -1.84
N ILE A 104 -12.42 7.25 -1.33
CA ILE A 104 -11.94 7.82 -0.08
C ILE A 104 -13.17 8.24 0.72
N GLU A 105 -13.23 7.88 2.00
CA GLU A 105 -14.25 8.38 2.93
C GLU A 105 -13.55 9.03 4.13
N THR A 106 -13.81 10.31 4.36
CA THR A 106 -13.27 11.04 5.52
C THR A 106 -14.42 11.31 6.49
N SER A 107 -14.28 10.87 7.75
CA SER A 107 -15.25 11.17 8.80
C SER A 107 -15.06 12.61 9.27
N LEU A 108 -16.15 13.38 9.33
CA LEU A 108 -16.16 14.73 9.91
C LEU A 108 -16.40 14.71 11.44
N SER A 109 -16.37 13.53 12.07
CA SER A 109 -16.47 13.38 13.53
C SER A 109 -15.17 13.79 14.23
N THR A 110 -15.21 13.88 15.56
CA THR A 110 -14.07 14.23 16.43
C THR A 110 -12.83 13.37 16.24
N ASP A 111 -12.98 12.16 15.71
CA ASP A 111 -11.91 11.15 15.68
C ASP A 111 -11.07 11.21 14.39
N ASN A 112 -11.37 12.15 13.48
CA ASN A 112 -10.59 12.46 12.27
C ASN A 112 -10.12 11.21 11.48
N GLN A 113 -11.01 10.22 11.33
CA GLN A 113 -10.67 8.98 10.62
C GLN A 113 -10.87 9.10 9.11
N GLN A 114 -9.98 8.46 8.35
CA GLN A 114 -10.09 8.30 6.91
C GLN A 114 -10.06 6.82 6.52
N LYS A 115 -10.86 6.47 5.50
CA LYS A 115 -10.88 5.17 4.85
C LYS A 115 -10.39 5.31 3.41
N LEU A 116 -9.33 4.59 3.09
CA LEU A 116 -8.71 4.57 1.76
C LEU A 116 -8.97 3.22 1.10
N TYR A 117 -9.67 3.22 -0.04
CA TYR A 117 -9.98 2.01 -0.79
C TYR A 117 -9.17 1.98 -2.09
N VAL A 118 -8.45 0.88 -2.30
CA VAL A 118 -7.60 0.67 -3.48
C VAL A 118 -7.95 -0.65 -4.14
N SER A 119 -7.94 -0.67 -5.47
CA SER A 119 -8.10 -1.89 -6.27
C SER A 119 -6.84 -2.15 -7.08
N PHE A 120 -6.26 -3.32 -6.88
CA PHE A 120 -5.10 -3.85 -7.59
C PHE A 120 -5.58 -4.91 -8.59
N GLY A 121 -6.22 -4.45 -9.68
CA GLY A 121 -6.75 -5.36 -10.71
C GLY A 121 -7.86 -6.30 -10.21
N GLY A 122 -8.58 -5.93 -9.16
CA GLY A 122 -9.63 -6.74 -8.53
C GLY A 122 -9.27 -7.27 -7.14
N LEU A 123 -7.99 -7.27 -6.75
CA LEU A 123 -7.58 -7.50 -5.36
C LEU A 123 -7.78 -6.20 -4.58
N LEU A 124 -8.58 -6.25 -3.50
CA LEU A 124 -9.00 -5.05 -2.80
C LEU A 124 -8.13 -4.79 -1.56
N MET A 125 -7.97 -3.50 -1.28
CA MET A 125 -7.43 -3.00 -0.02
C MET A 125 -8.37 -1.96 0.58
N LEU A 126 -8.54 -2.04 1.89
CA LEU A 126 -9.13 -1.00 2.72
C LEU A 126 -8.16 -0.69 3.86
N LEU A 127 -7.69 0.55 3.92
CA LEU A 127 -6.88 1.07 5.02
C LEU A 127 -7.70 2.11 5.80
N VAL A 128 -7.80 1.95 7.11
CA VAL A 128 -8.61 2.80 8.00
C VAL A 128 -7.76 3.26 9.17
N GLY A 129 -7.77 4.56 9.47
CA GLY A 129 -7.16 5.12 10.68
C GLY A 129 -7.15 6.64 10.65
N ASP A 130 -6.22 7.28 11.36
CA ASP A 130 -6.09 8.75 11.39
C ASP A 130 -5.95 9.31 9.97
N ALA A 131 -6.60 10.45 9.69
CA ALA A 131 -6.60 11.04 8.37
C ALA A 131 -5.25 11.64 7.97
N LYS A 132 -4.42 12.11 8.93
CA LYS A 132 -3.18 12.85 8.60
C LYS A 132 -2.19 12.02 7.77
N PRO A 133 -1.88 10.75 8.09
CA PRO A 133 -1.00 9.95 7.23
C PRO A 133 -1.60 9.64 5.86
N LEU A 134 -2.93 9.79 5.71
CA LEU A 134 -3.66 9.40 4.51
C LEU A 134 -4.12 10.59 3.65
N GLU A 135 -4.04 11.83 4.16
CA GLU A 135 -4.63 13.04 3.53
C GLU A 135 -4.01 13.39 2.18
N GLN A 136 -2.75 13.00 2.01
CA GLN A 136 -1.95 13.16 0.78
C GLN A 136 -2.44 12.29 -0.38
N PHE A 137 -3.15 11.18 -0.11
CA PHE A 137 -3.69 10.32 -1.16
C PHE A 137 -4.94 10.91 -1.78
N LYS A 138 -4.99 10.92 -3.12
CA LYS A 138 -6.07 11.53 -3.90
C LYS A 138 -6.94 10.47 -4.56
N LEU A 139 -8.23 10.78 -4.72
CA LEU A 139 -9.15 9.94 -5.48
C LEU A 139 -8.68 9.86 -6.94
N ASP A 140 -8.92 8.71 -7.57
CA ASP A 140 -8.63 8.46 -8.98
C ASP A 140 -7.14 8.46 -9.37
N THR A 141 -6.22 8.41 -8.40
CA THR A 141 -4.78 8.25 -8.66
C THR A 141 -4.32 6.79 -8.54
N TYR A 142 -3.17 6.51 -9.12
CA TYR A 142 -2.52 5.21 -9.06
C TYR A 142 -1.49 5.16 -7.93
N VAL A 143 -1.35 3.98 -7.34
CA VAL A 143 -0.41 3.71 -6.26
C VAL A 143 0.20 2.32 -6.42
N TYR A 144 1.40 2.17 -5.87
CA TYR A 144 2.09 0.92 -5.65
C TYR A 144 1.97 0.52 -4.19
N LEU A 145 1.69 -0.76 -3.96
CA LEU A 145 1.78 -1.42 -2.67
C LEU A 145 3.00 -2.34 -2.70
N LEU A 146 3.92 -2.17 -1.76
CA LEU A 146 5.11 -2.99 -1.60
C LEU A 146 5.08 -3.64 -0.22
N LEU A 147 5.26 -4.96 -0.15
CA LEU A 147 5.22 -5.75 1.08
C LEU A 147 6.49 -6.56 1.28
N LYS A 148 6.94 -6.64 2.54
CA LYS A 148 8.09 -7.45 2.95
C LYS A 148 7.76 -8.13 4.27
N LYS A 149 7.96 -9.44 4.38
CA LYS A 149 7.77 -10.14 5.66
C LYS A 149 8.81 -9.67 6.68
N THR A 150 8.42 -9.54 7.93
CA THR A 150 9.29 -9.08 9.01
C THR A 150 9.17 -10.00 10.21
N GLY A 151 9.75 -11.19 10.12
CA GLY A 151 10.12 -12.04 11.26
C GLY A 151 8.98 -12.71 12.03
#